data_AF-A0A1Y3BE45-F1
#
_entry.id   AF-A0A1Y3BE45-F1
#
_cell.length_a   1.000
_cell.length_b   1.000
_cell.length_c   1.000
_cell.angle_alpha   90.00
_cell.angle_beta   90.00
_cell.angle_gamma   90.00
#
_symmetry.space_group_name_H-M   'P 1'
#
loop_
_entity.id
_entity.type
_entity.pdbx_description
1 polymer ?
#
loop_
_entity_poly.entity_id
_entity_poly.type
_entity_poly.pdbx_seq_one_letter_code
_entity_poly.pdbx_strand_id
1 'polypeptide(L)'
;MIGLAIEETYYKRTVDFYTNNKDAFVYTVDFDAGEKHERRMATTHSRYDSNFLITATHALFIGNLKHSTPGMMAVVGIQFRYDTLQEFFLNTTNKFNVPCTHLDVDCYLIDNNAFVILSNHKTSDVGKFFGQIDGDILDELINSGVYQRVHLYDYQAICLDEEIVSGPSTNPFIYSIVNLFAKTMRSFIKWLGLIYINILYGINDGTWLSSLIMAEKTYNVRQDNWIEMGSPFGSGK
;
A
#
# COMPACT_ATOMS: atom_id res chain seq x y z
N MET A 1 22.62 -6.37 -13.89
CA MET A 1 22.32 -4.96 -13.55
C MET A 1 21.12 -4.39 -14.31
N ILE A 2 20.64 -5.00 -15.41
CA ILE A 2 19.47 -4.50 -16.18
C ILE A 2 18.13 -4.84 -15.51
N GLY A 3 18.05 -5.92 -14.73
CA GLY A 3 16.80 -6.38 -14.12
C GLY A 3 16.25 -5.52 -12.97
N LEU A 4 17.08 -4.75 -12.26
CA LEU A 4 16.60 -3.92 -11.14
C LEU A 4 15.89 -2.66 -11.63
N ALA A 5 16.35 -2.08 -12.75
CA ALA A 5 15.80 -0.82 -13.26
C ALA A 5 14.38 -0.97 -13.83
N ILE A 6 14.02 -2.13 -14.39
CA ILE A 6 12.69 -2.38 -14.95
C ILE A 6 11.61 -2.55 -13.88
N GLU A 7 12.00 -2.82 -12.63
CA GLU A 7 11.07 -3.01 -11.52
C GLU A 7 10.67 -1.69 -10.87
N GLU A 8 11.44 -0.63 -11.10
CA GLU A 8 11.22 0.71 -10.56
C GLU A 8 9.89 1.32 -11.01
N THR A 9 9.21 1.98 -10.07
CA THR A 9 7.89 2.59 -10.31
C THR A 9 7.94 3.68 -11.37
N TYR A 10 8.97 4.54 -11.36
CA TYR A 10 9.14 5.59 -12.37
C TYR A 10 9.35 4.98 -13.76
N TYR A 11 10.04 3.84 -13.85
CA TYR A 11 10.25 3.16 -15.12
C TYR A 11 8.89 2.69 -15.64
N LYS A 12 8.20 1.81 -14.91
CA LYS A 12 6.89 1.26 -15.29
C LYS A 12 5.88 2.35 -15.68
N ARG A 13 5.68 3.37 -14.83
CA ARG A 13 4.74 4.47 -15.11
C ARG A 13 5.06 5.20 -16.41
N THR A 14 6.34 5.44 -16.71
CA THR A 14 6.74 6.13 -17.96
C THR A 14 6.45 5.29 -19.19
N VAL A 15 6.73 4.00 -19.13
CA VAL A 15 6.48 3.07 -20.24
C VAL A 15 5.00 2.95 -20.53
N ASP A 16 4.20 2.77 -19.47
CA ASP A 16 2.75 2.64 -19.59
C ASP A 16 2.16 3.92 -20.19
N PHE A 17 2.59 5.10 -19.71
CA PHE A 17 2.08 6.37 -20.21
C PHE A 17 2.48 6.66 -21.67
N TYR A 18 3.64 6.18 -22.12
CA TYR A 18 4.08 6.35 -23.51
C TYR A 18 3.09 5.77 -24.53
N THR A 19 2.36 4.71 -24.16
CA THR A 19 1.33 4.11 -25.01
C THR A 19 0.15 5.06 -25.25
N ASN A 20 -0.13 5.94 -24.30
CA ASN A 20 -1.19 6.94 -24.37
C ASN A 20 -0.71 8.23 -25.04
N ASN A 21 0.46 8.75 -24.64
CA ASN A 21 1.06 9.94 -25.24
C ASN A 21 2.58 9.79 -25.39
N LYS A 22 3.03 9.69 -26.64
CA LYS A 22 4.44 9.44 -27.00
C LYS A 22 5.37 10.61 -26.72
N ASP A 23 4.85 11.82 -26.63
CA ASP A 23 5.65 13.05 -26.47
C ASP A 23 5.62 13.59 -25.04
N ALA A 24 4.87 12.94 -24.15
CA ALA A 24 4.66 13.43 -22.80
C ALA A 24 5.78 13.05 -21.82
N PHE A 25 5.98 13.92 -20.84
CA PHE A 25 6.81 13.66 -19.66
C PHE A 25 5.92 13.20 -18.51
N VAL A 26 6.37 12.19 -17.76
CA VAL A 26 5.71 11.72 -16.55
C VAL A 26 6.39 12.34 -15.35
N TYR A 27 5.62 13.03 -14.51
CA TYR A 27 6.12 13.64 -13.27
C TYR A 27 5.80 12.74 -12.09
N THR A 28 6.79 12.52 -11.23
CA THR A 28 6.65 11.70 -10.02
C THR A 28 7.28 12.41 -8.83
N VAL A 29 6.59 12.31 -7.70
CA VAL A 29 7.06 12.74 -6.39
C VAL A 29 6.92 11.58 -5.41
N ASP A 30 7.76 11.54 -4.39
CA ASP A 30 7.65 10.51 -3.35
C ASP A 30 6.35 10.64 -2.57
N PHE A 31 5.82 9.51 -2.10
CA PHE A 31 4.66 9.50 -1.21
C PHE A 31 4.95 10.29 0.06
N ASP A 32 4.02 11.16 0.43
CA ASP A 32 4.08 12.06 1.58
C ASP A 32 5.37 12.90 1.63
N ALA A 33 5.95 13.24 0.46
CA ALA A 33 7.20 14.01 0.39
C ALA A 33 7.10 15.32 1.16
N GLY A 34 5.96 16.02 1.04
CA GLY A 34 5.65 17.25 1.74
C GLY A 34 5.64 17.10 3.26
N GLU A 35 4.92 16.10 3.77
CA GLU A 35 4.82 15.85 5.21
C GLU A 35 6.16 15.39 5.80
N LYS A 36 6.88 14.50 5.11
CA LYS A 36 8.24 14.09 5.50
C LYS A 36 9.20 15.26 5.52
N HIS A 37 9.03 16.20 4.60
CA HIS A 37 9.81 17.43 4.54
C HIS A 37 9.55 18.33 5.76
N GLU A 38 8.29 18.61 6.08
CA GLU A 38 7.93 19.41 7.26
C GLU A 38 8.41 18.76 8.57
N ARG A 39 8.25 17.42 8.69
CA ARG A 39 8.78 16.66 9.84
C ARG A 39 10.30 16.79 9.96
N ARG A 40 11.04 16.67 8.86
CA ARG A 40 12.50 16.85 8.86
C ARG A 40 12.88 18.28 9.25
N MET A 41 12.23 19.29 8.67
CA MET A 41 12.48 20.70 9.00
C MET A 41 12.31 21.00 10.49
N ALA A 42 11.29 20.44 11.14
CA ALA A 42 11.06 20.60 12.57
C ALA A 42 12.20 20.01 13.42
N THR A 43 12.89 18.97 12.93
CA THR A 43 13.98 18.29 13.66
C THR A 43 15.36 18.89 13.42
N THR A 44 15.70 19.26 12.18
CA THR A 44 17.07 19.65 11.82
C THR A 44 17.33 21.15 11.81
N HIS A 45 16.28 21.98 11.92
CA HIS A 45 16.37 23.46 11.86
C HIS A 45 17.14 24.01 10.63
N SER A 46 17.37 23.19 9.60
CA SER A 46 18.12 23.55 8.40
C SER A 46 17.19 23.64 7.20
N ARG A 47 17.01 24.87 6.71
CA ARG A 47 16.15 25.23 5.57
C ARG A 47 16.73 24.82 4.22
N TYR A 48 18.03 24.50 4.15
CA TYR A 48 18.74 24.32 2.86
C TYR A 48 18.90 22.86 2.43
N ASP A 49 18.87 21.91 3.37
CA ASP A 49 19.11 20.47 3.11
C ASP A 49 17.82 19.62 3.18
N SER A 50 16.67 20.26 3.42
CA SER A 50 15.42 19.56 3.67
C SER A 50 14.57 19.35 2.42
N ASN A 51 14.78 20.10 1.34
CA ASN A 51 13.84 20.15 0.21
C ASN A 51 13.90 18.84 -0.61
N PHE A 52 12.72 18.31 -0.94
CA PHE A 52 12.59 17.07 -1.71
C PHE A 52 12.65 17.35 -3.21
N LEU A 53 12.81 16.27 -3.99
CA LEU A 53 12.98 16.33 -5.43
C LEU A 53 11.72 15.86 -6.15
N ILE A 54 11.49 16.44 -7.32
CA ILE A 54 10.48 15.98 -8.27
C ILE A 54 11.23 15.42 -9.46
N THR A 55 10.86 14.21 -9.89
CA THR A 55 11.47 13.56 -11.04
C THR A 55 10.53 13.64 -12.22
N ALA A 56 11.03 14.11 -13.37
CA ALA A 56 10.33 13.99 -14.64
C ALA A 56 11.03 12.97 -15.52
N THR A 57 10.28 12.04 -16.11
CA THR A 57 10.81 10.94 -16.91
C THR A 57 10.16 10.87 -18.28
N HIS A 58 10.90 10.33 -19.25
CA HIS A 58 10.44 10.10 -20.61
C HIS A 58 11.03 8.81 -21.18
N ALA A 59 10.22 8.06 -21.92
CA ALA A 59 10.62 6.79 -22.49
C ALA A 59 11.18 6.97 -23.91
N LEU A 60 12.33 6.35 -24.18
CA LEU A 60 12.99 6.35 -25.48
C LEU A 60 12.73 5.03 -26.19
N PHE A 61 12.01 5.11 -27.30
CA PHE A 61 11.76 4.00 -28.21
C PHE A 61 12.54 4.24 -29.50
N ILE A 62 13.34 3.26 -29.93
CA ILE A 62 14.05 3.31 -31.21
C ILE A 62 13.46 2.22 -32.11
N GLY A 63 12.96 2.63 -33.27
CA GLY A 63 12.50 1.73 -34.32
C GLY A 63 13.50 1.64 -35.46
N ASN A 64 13.83 0.42 -35.89
CA ASN A 64 14.48 0.21 -37.19
C ASN A 64 13.41 0.19 -38.28
N LEU A 65 13.63 0.94 -39.37
CA LEU A 65 12.74 1.09 -40.53
C LEU A 65 12.34 -0.22 -41.27
N LYS A 66 12.88 -1.38 -40.89
CA LYS A 66 12.66 -2.66 -41.59
C LYS A 66 11.89 -3.73 -40.82
N HIS A 67 11.71 -3.59 -39.50
CA HIS A 67 10.89 -4.51 -38.69
C HIS A 67 10.02 -3.71 -37.70
N SER A 68 8.71 -3.78 -37.94
CA SER A 68 7.69 -2.79 -37.56
C SER A 68 7.26 -2.72 -36.08
N THR A 69 8.17 -2.76 -35.11
CA THR A 69 7.80 -2.34 -33.75
C THR A 69 8.98 -1.62 -33.07
N PRO A 70 8.84 -0.32 -32.74
CA PRO A 70 9.82 0.36 -31.91
C PRO A 70 9.99 -0.40 -30.60
N GLY A 71 11.20 -0.85 -30.31
CA GLY A 71 11.53 -1.43 -29.02
C GLY A 71 11.83 -0.30 -28.03
N MET A 72 11.31 -0.41 -26.81
CA MET A 72 11.75 0.45 -25.73
C MET A 72 13.22 0.16 -25.44
N MET A 73 14.06 1.20 -25.42
CA MET A 73 15.48 1.05 -25.13
C MET A 73 15.86 1.56 -23.76
N ALA A 74 15.31 2.70 -23.35
CA ALA A 74 15.67 3.33 -22.09
C ALA A 74 14.56 4.26 -21.60
N VAL A 75 14.57 4.56 -20.31
CA VAL A 75 13.85 5.69 -19.71
C VAL A 75 14.90 6.68 -19.25
N VAL A 76 14.73 7.94 -19.65
CA VAL A 76 15.58 9.05 -19.19
C VAL A 76 14.78 9.92 -18.24
N GLY A 77 15.45 10.57 -17.29
CA GLY A 77 14.80 11.45 -16.34
C GLY A 77 15.68 12.59 -15.87
N ILE A 78 15.03 13.65 -15.39
CA ILE A 78 15.64 14.84 -14.81
C ILE A 78 15.00 15.06 -13.44
N GLN A 79 15.80 15.44 -12.45
CA GLN A 79 15.32 15.80 -11.12
C GLN A 79 15.36 17.31 -10.93
N PHE A 80 14.26 17.84 -10.42
CA PHE A 80 14.11 19.25 -10.06
C PHE A 80 14.01 19.37 -8.54
N ARG A 81 14.55 20.46 -8.02
CA ARG A 81 14.23 20.89 -6.65
C ARG A 81 12.79 21.37 -6.61
N TYR A 82 12.06 20.95 -5.58
CA TYR A 82 10.67 21.36 -5.38
C TYR A 82 10.48 22.88 -5.45
N ASP A 83 11.25 23.67 -4.68
CA ASP A 83 11.05 25.13 -4.58
C ASP A 83 11.23 25.84 -5.92
N THR A 84 12.21 25.41 -6.73
CA THR A 84 12.45 26.01 -8.04
C THR A 84 11.28 25.75 -8.97
N LEU A 85 10.71 24.54 -8.94
CA LEU A 85 9.56 24.21 -9.76
C LEU A 85 8.28 24.90 -9.26
N GLN A 86 8.12 25.03 -7.94
CA GLN A 86 7.02 25.74 -7.31
C GLN A 86 7.05 27.23 -7.65
N GLU A 87 8.21 27.89 -7.58
CA GLU A 87 8.37 29.28 -7.97
C GLU A 87 8.02 29.49 -9.44
N PHE A 88 8.49 28.59 -10.31
CA PHE A 88 8.14 28.60 -11.73
C PHE A 88 6.63 28.44 -11.95
N PHE A 89 5.99 27.53 -11.22
CA PHE A 89 4.55 27.31 -11.25
C PHE A 89 3.79 28.57 -10.86
N LEU A 90 4.10 29.18 -9.71
CA LEU A 90 3.44 30.40 -9.22
C LEU A 90 3.63 31.59 -10.15
N ASN A 91 4.83 31.75 -10.70
CA ASN A 91 5.11 32.80 -11.67
C ASN A 91 4.29 32.60 -12.96
N THR A 92 4.18 31.36 -13.43
CA THR A 92 3.40 31.01 -14.61
C THR A 92 1.91 31.23 -14.38
N THR A 93 1.35 30.79 -13.26
CA THR A 93 -0.07 30.99 -12.94
C THR A 93 -0.44 32.46 -12.86
N ASN A 94 0.43 33.30 -12.25
CA ASN A 94 0.22 34.74 -12.18
C ASN A 94 0.22 35.39 -13.57
N LYS A 95 1.12 34.95 -14.47
CA LYS A 95 1.17 35.44 -15.86
C LYS A 95 -0.15 35.17 -16.61
N PHE A 96 -0.86 34.10 -16.27
CA PHE A 96 -2.16 33.74 -16.83
C PHE A 96 -3.36 34.25 -16.00
N ASN A 97 -3.14 35.16 -15.05
CA ASN A 97 -4.16 35.71 -14.16
C ASN A 97 -4.93 34.66 -13.34
N VAL A 98 -4.30 33.52 -13.04
CA VAL A 98 -4.83 32.55 -12.09
C VAL A 98 -4.39 32.99 -10.68
N PRO A 99 -5.31 33.23 -9.73
CA PRO A 99 -5.02 33.87 -8.44
C PRO A 99 -4.31 32.94 -7.42
N CYS A 100 -3.32 32.15 -7.85
CA CYS A 100 -2.61 31.20 -6.98
C CYS A 100 -1.66 31.85 -5.97
N THR A 101 -1.42 33.16 -6.09
CA THR A 101 -0.69 33.94 -5.08
C THR A 101 -1.58 34.57 -4.02
N HIS A 102 -2.90 34.52 -4.19
CA HIS A 102 -3.81 34.95 -3.14
C HIS A 102 -3.79 33.96 -1.97
N LEU A 103 -3.84 34.49 -0.75
CA LEU A 103 -3.83 33.69 0.48
C LEU A 103 -5.11 32.87 0.67
N ASP A 104 -6.22 33.29 0.07
CA ASP A 104 -7.54 32.67 0.24
C ASP A 104 -7.83 31.59 -0.81
N VAL A 105 -6.86 31.28 -1.68
CA VAL A 105 -7.02 30.31 -2.77
C VAL A 105 -5.92 29.26 -2.65
N ASP A 106 -6.32 27.99 -2.51
CA ASP A 106 -5.41 26.86 -2.59
C ASP A 106 -5.29 26.40 -4.05
N CYS A 107 -4.06 26.35 -4.57
CA CYS A 107 -3.75 25.90 -5.92
C CYS A 107 -2.88 24.65 -5.89
N TYR A 108 -3.31 23.64 -6.62
CA TYR A 108 -2.64 22.35 -6.72
C TYR A 108 -2.30 22.02 -8.17
N LEU A 109 -1.10 21.49 -8.39
CA LEU A 109 -0.75 20.76 -9.61
C LEU A 109 -0.87 19.27 -9.32
N ILE A 110 -1.75 18.59 -10.04
CA ILE A 110 -2.13 17.21 -9.76
C ILE A 110 -1.77 16.33 -10.98
N ASP A 111 -1.25 15.13 -10.75
CA ASP A 111 -0.94 14.17 -11.81
C ASP A 111 -2.20 13.43 -12.32
N ASN A 112 -2.04 12.63 -13.38
CA ASN A 112 -3.13 11.86 -13.97
C ASN A 112 -3.69 10.74 -13.06
N ASN A 113 -3.06 10.48 -11.91
CA ASN A 113 -3.52 9.54 -10.88
C ASN A 113 -4.09 10.28 -9.66
N ALA A 114 -4.35 11.59 -9.78
CA ALA A 114 -4.84 12.46 -8.73
C ALA A 114 -3.90 12.59 -7.51
N PHE A 115 -2.58 12.50 -7.70
CA PHE A 115 -1.59 12.83 -6.68
C PHE A 115 -1.08 14.26 -6.81
N VAL A 116 -0.90 14.95 -5.69
CA VAL A 116 -0.43 16.34 -5.67
C VAL A 116 1.08 16.38 -5.92
N ILE A 117 1.49 17.08 -6.98
CA ILE A 117 2.88 17.32 -7.36
C ILE A 117 3.39 18.66 -6.81
N LEU A 118 2.56 19.71 -6.87
CA LEU A 118 2.87 21.04 -6.31
C LEU A 118 1.66 21.60 -5.57
N SER A 119 1.93 22.39 -4.54
CA SER A 119 0.94 23.19 -3.82
C SER A 119 1.46 24.62 -3.71
N ASN A 120 0.58 25.63 -3.67
CA ASN A 120 0.99 27.01 -3.46
C ASN A 120 1.32 27.32 -1.99
N HIS A 121 0.50 26.84 -1.05
CA HIS A 121 0.64 27.13 0.39
C HIS A 121 0.99 25.89 1.21
N LYS A 122 0.25 24.79 1.03
CA LYS A 122 0.33 23.59 1.88
C LYS A 122 1.33 22.58 1.30
N THR A 123 2.62 22.79 1.57
CA THR A 123 3.67 21.86 1.11
C THR A 123 3.46 20.44 1.65
N SER A 124 2.89 20.28 2.84
CA SER A 124 2.51 18.98 3.44
C SER A 124 1.58 18.11 2.58
N ASP A 125 0.84 18.71 1.66
CA ASP A 125 -0.08 18.00 0.76
C ASP A 125 0.65 17.30 -0.39
N VAL A 126 1.88 17.70 -0.68
CA VAL A 126 2.65 17.16 -1.80
C VAL A 126 2.99 15.68 -1.57
N GLY A 127 2.68 14.86 -2.58
CA GLY A 127 2.81 13.41 -2.53
C GLY A 127 1.61 12.68 -1.90
N LYS A 128 0.55 13.40 -1.51
CA LYS A 128 -0.72 12.80 -1.07
C LYS A 128 -1.68 12.63 -2.24
N PHE A 129 -2.60 11.68 -2.08
CA PHE A 129 -3.74 11.52 -2.98
C PHE A 129 -4.73 12.66 -2.75
N PHE A 130 -5.15 13.34 -3.80
CA PHE A 130 -6.00 14.53 -3.72
C PHE A 130 -7.34 14.25 -3.05
N GLY A 131 -7.92 13.06 -3.23
CA GLY A 131 -9.16 12.68 -2.54
C GLY A 131 -9.04 12.51 -1.02
N GLN A 132 -7.81 12.43 -0.47
CA GLN A 132 -7.59 12.50 0.99
C GLN A 132 -7.54 13.95 1.49
N ILE A 133 -7.24 14.91 0.60
CA ILE A 133 -7.18 16.34 0.90
C ILE A 133 -8.58 16.95 0.74
N ASP A 134 -9.19 16.74 -0.44
CA ASP A 134 -10.53 17.22 -0.77
C ASP A 134 -11.24 16.19 -1.68
N GLY A 135 -12.11 15.39 -1.06
CA GLY A 135 -12.90 14.37 -1.76
C GLY A 135 -14.04 14.95 -2.60
N ASP A 136 -14.63 16.07 -2.16
CA ASP A 136 -15.78 16.68 -2.82
C ASP A 136 -15.37 17.27 -4.18
N ILE A 137 -14.22 17.96 -4.23
CA ILE A 137 -13.66 18.46 -5.49
C ILE A 137 -13.27 17.30 -6.40
N LEU A 138 -12.64 16.24 -5.87
CA LEU A 138 -12.27 15.09 -6.69
C LEU A 138 -13.51 14.40 -7.28
N ASP A 139 -14.59 14.27 -6.52
CA ASP A 139 -15.84 13.70 -6.99
C ASP A 139 -16.48 14.57 -8.09
N GLU A 140 -16.42 15.89 -7.99
CA GLU A 140 -16.85 16.78 -9.06
C GLU A 140 -15.97 16.67 -10.33
N LEU A 141 -14.66 16.49 -10.17
CA LEU A 141 -13.74 16.23 -11.28
C LEU A 141 -14.02 14.86 -11.94
N ILE A 142 -14.51 13.88 -11.19
CA ILE A 142 -14.98 12.60 -11.73
C ILE A 142 -16.30 12.81 -12.48
N ASN A 143 -17.26 13.53 -11.89
CA ASN A 143 -18.57 13.79 -12.50
C ASN A 143 -18.47 14.60 -13.80
N SER A 144 -17.54 15.55 -13.85
CA SER A 144 -17.24 16.35 -15.04
C SER A 144 -16.42 15.60 -16.10
N GLY A 145 -16.00 14.37 -15.81
CA GLY A 145 -15.27 13.51 -16.75
C GLY A 145 -13.78 13.82 -16.89
N VAL A 146 -13.20 14.60 -15.97
CA VAL A 146 -11.75 14.87 -15.92
C VAL A 146 -10.99 13.65 -15.42
N TYR A 147 -11.54 12.95 -14.40
CA TYR A 147 -10.99 11.70 -13.87
C TYR A 147 -12.00 10.55 -13.99
N GLN A 148 -11.46 9.33 -14.00
CA GLN A 148 -12.26 8.11 -13.93
C GLN A 148 -11.87 7.31 -12.69
N ARG A 149 -12.87 6.94 -11.89
CA ARG A 149 -12.67 6.05 -10.73
C ARG A 149 -12.43 4.62 -11.21
N VAL A 150 -11.32 4.02 -10.80
CA VAL A 150 -10.97 2.62 -11.06
C VAL A 150 -10.77 1.91 -9.72
N HIS A 151 -11.54 0.83 -9.50
CA HIS A 151 -11.40 -0.01 -8.31
C HIS A 151 -10.39 -1.12 -8.57
N LEU A 152 -9.39 -1.22 -7.71
CA LEU A 152 -8.37 -2.27 -7.72
C LEU A 152 -8.56 -3.14 -6.46
N TYR A 153 -8.62 -4.45 -6.66
CA TYR A 153 -8.72 -5.42 -5.57
C TYR A 153 -7.41 -6.21 -5.51
N ASP A 154 -6.67 -6.05 -4.43
CA ASP A 154 -5.51 -6.89 -4.13
C ASP A 154 -5.95 -8.06 -3.23
N TYR A 155 -6.18 -9.22 -3.83
CA TYR A 155 -6.55 -10.44 -3.12
C TYR A 155 -5.38 -11.07 -2.33
N GLN A 156 -4.16 -10.55 -2.50
CA GLN A 156 -2.95 -11.04 -1.83
C GLN A 156 -2.47 -10.08 -0.73
N ALA A 157 -3.21 -8.99 -0.48
CA ALA A 157 -2.93 -8.07 0.59
C ALA A 157 -3.12 -8.73 1.96
N ILE A 158 -2.30 -8.33 2.93
CA ILE A 158 -2.40 -8.75 4.32
C ILE A 158 -2.97 -7.56 5.11
N CYS A 159 -4.14 -7.74 5.71
CA CYS A 159 -4.70 -6.78 6.65
C CYS A 159 -4.33 -7.18 8.08
N LEU A 160 -4.06 -6.19 8.93
CA LEU A 160 -3.94 -6.39 10.37
C LEU A 160 -5.35 -6.24 10.95
N ASP A 161 -5.89 -7.29 11.55
CA ASP A 161 -7.12 -7.16 12.32
C ASP A 161 -6.84 -6.36 13.58
N GLU A 162 -7.57 -5.26 13.80
CA GLU A 162 -7.56 -4.59 15.10
C GLU A 162 -8.24 -5.54 16.11
N GLU A 163 -7.45 -6.14 17.02
CA GLU A 163 -8.03 -6.86 18.15
C GLU A 163 -8.88 -5.88 18.96
N ILE A 164 -10.20 -6.00 18.87
CA ILE A 164 -11.12 -5.42 19.84
C ILE A 164 -10.83 -6.10 21.16
N VAL A 165 -9.99 -5.48 22.00
CA VAL A 165 -9.70 -5.96 23.37
C VAL A 165 -10.95 -5.77 24.22
N SER A 166 -11.91 -6.67 24.06
CA SER A 166 -13.07 -6.85 24.92
C SER A 166 -12.99 -8.22 25.60
N GLY A 167 -11.94 -8.39 26.40
CA GLY A 167 -11.71 -9.60 27.19
C GLY A 167 -10.35 -9.57 27.89
N PRO A 168 -10.17 -10.28 29.02
CA PRO A 168 -8.89 -10.30 29.72
C PRO A 168 -7.84 -10.92 28.80
N SER A 169 -6.81 -10.12 28.47
CA SER A 169 -5.72 -10.44 27.56
C SER A 169 -5.16 -11.85 27.77
N THR A 170 -5.43 -12.76 26.84
CA THR A 170 -4.67 -14.01 26.72
C THR A 170 -3.78 -13.92 25.50
N ASN A 171 -2.48 -13.67 25.71
CA ASN A 171 -1.50 -13.63 24.63
C ASN A 171 -1.62 -14.89 23.74
N PRO A 172 -1.85 -14.74 22.42
CA PRO A 172 -2.09 -15.88 21.52
C PRO A 172 -0.91 -16.86 21.47
N PHE A 173 0.32 -16.36 21.67
CA PHE A 173 1.53 -17.18 21.81
C PHE A 173 1.49 -18.12 23.03
N ILE A 174 1.00 -17.64 24.18
CA ILE A 174 0.95 -18.43 25.42
C ILE A 174 -0.11 -19.52 25.30
N TYR A 175 -1.25 -19.22 24.67
CA TYR A 175 -2.31 -20.21 24.45
C TYR A 175 -1.83 -21.37 23.58
N SER A 176 -1.08 -21.08 22.51
CA SER A 176 -0.49 -22.09 21.62
C SER A 176 0.49 -23.00 22.36
N ILE A 177 1.43 -22.41 23.12
CA ILE A 177 2.45 -23.17 23.87
C ILE A 177 1.82 -23.99 24.99
N VAL A 178 0.89 -23.42 25.76
CA VAL A 178 0.21 -24.14 26.86
C VAL A 178 -0.64 -25.27 26.33
N ASN A 179 -1.32 -25.11 25.19
CA ASN A 179 -2.11 -26.18 24.60
C ASN A 179 -1.21 -27.31 24.05
N LEU A 180 -0.06 -26.97 23.49
CA LEU A 180 0.94 -27.96 23.06
C LEU A 180 1.48 -28.75 24.27
N PHE A 181 1.88 -28.06 25.34
CA PHE A 181 2.32 -28.69 26.59
C PHE A 181 1.22 -29.53 27.22
N ALA A 182 -0.03 -29.05 27.24
CA ALA A 182 -1.15 -29.82 27.79
C ALA A 182 -1.48 -31.07 26.95
N LYS A 183 -1.28 -31.03 25.64
CA LYS A 183 -1.44 -32.20 24.75
C LYS A 183 -0.33 -33.23 24.96
N THR A 184 0.93 -32.79 25.06
CA THR A 184 2.06 -33.69 25.32
C THR A 184 1.96 -34.31 26.71
N MET A 185 1.61 -33.51 27.74
CA MET A 185 1.41 -33.99 29.10
C MET A 185 0.26 -34.99 29.21
N ARG A 186 -0.89 -34.76 28.55
CA ARG A 186 -1.99 -35.74 28.53
C ARG A 186 -1.60 -37.06 27.89
N SER A 187 -0.79 -37.01 26.83
CA SER A 187 -0.28 -38.21 26.16
C SER A 187 0.70 -38.97 27.05
N PHE A 188 1.55 -38.26 27.77
CA PHE A 188 2.51 -38.84 28.72
C PHE A 188 1.83 -39.50 29.92
N ILE A 189 0.79 -38.87 30.49
CA ILE A 189 0.00 -39.45 31.58
C ILE A 189 -0.71 -40.73 31.13
N LYS A 190 -1.25 -40.76 29.90
CA LYS A 190 -1.84 -41.99 29.33
C LYS A 190 -0.81 -43.10 29.15
N TRP A 191 0.39 -42.76 28.68
CA TRP A 191 1.48 -43.72 28.52
C TRP A 191 1.94 -44.32 29.86
N LEU A 192 2.11 -43.47 30.89
CA LEU A 192 2.41 -43.94 32.25
C LEU A 192 1.30 -44.80 32.84
N GLY A 193 0.03 -44.46 32.58
CA GLY A 193 -1.11 -45.29 32.98
C GLY A 193 -1.09 -46.68 32.34
N LEU A 194 -0.75 -46.77 31.05
CA LEU A 194 -0.60 -48.05 30.35
C LEU A 194 0.56 -48.87 30.90
N ILE A 195 1.68 -48.24 31.26
CA ILE A 195 2.82 -48.93 31.89
C ILE A 195 2.44 -49.44 33.28
N TYR A 196 1.77 -48.62 34.09
CA TYR A 196 1.32 -49.01 35.43
C TYR A 196 0.36 -50.19 35.40
N ILE A 197 -0.60 -50.19 34.45
CA ILE A 197 -1.53 -51.30 34.23
C ILE A 197 -0.77 -52.57 33.77
N ASN A 198 0.22 -52.44 32.87
CA ASN A 198 1.04 -53.57 32.43
C ASN A 198 1.86 -54.20 33.58
N ILE A 199 2.38 -53.38 34.51
CA ILE A 199 3.14 -53.85 35.68
C ILE A 199 2.23 -54.55 36.70
N LEU A 200 1.00 -54.06 36.90
CA LEU A 200 0.07 -54.64 37.88
C LEU A 200 -0.59 -55.94 37.40
N TYR A 201 -0.94 -56.03 36.11
CA TYR A 201 -1.73 -57.14 35.58
C TYR A 201 -0.94 -58.13 34.74
N GLY A 202 0.36 -57.87 34.49
CA GLY A 202 1.26 -58.83 33.84
C GLY A 202 0.72 -59.36 32.51
N ILE A 203 0.08 -58.51 31.70
CA ILE A 203 -0.56 -58.92 30.45
C ILE A 203 0.51 -58.91 29.36
N ASN A 204 1.10 -60.08 29.10
CA ASN A 204 1.96 -60.32 27.96
C ASN A 204 1.09 -60.84 26.82
N ASP A 205 0.43 -59.94 26.07
CA ASP A 205 0.01 -60.23 24.70
C ASP A 205 -0.36 -58.94 23.96
N GLY A 206 0.48 -58.61 22.97
CA GLY A 206 0.25 -57.51 22.04
C GLY A 206 -0.85 -57.86 21.06
N THR A 207 -2.03 -57.27 21.24
CA THR A 207 -3.00 -56.88 20.19
C THR A 207 -4.01 -55.94 20.84
N TRP A 208 -4.78 -55.17 20.07
CA TRP A 208 -5.79 -54.15 20.48
C TRP A 208 -5.43 -52.67 20.39
N LEU A 209 -4.30 -52.29 19.77
CA LEU A 209 -3.96 -50.88 19.53
C LEU A 209 -4.28 -50.40 18.09
N SER A 210 -5.48 -50.70 17.58
CA SER A 210 -5.90 -50.19 16.25
C SER A 210 -7.33 -49.67 16.15
N SER A 211 -8.16 -49.65 17.19
CA SER A 211 -9.58 -49.24 17.07
C SER A 211 -10.01 -47.97 17.81
N LEU A 212 -9.09 -47.16 18.36
CA LEU A 212 -9.45 -45.92 19.10
C LEU A 212 -8.94 -44.60 18.48
N ILE A 213 -8.41 -44.62 17.25
CA ILE A 213 -7.93 -43.40 16.58
C ILE A 213 -9.00 -42.68 15.73
N MET A 214 -10.14 -43.29 15.41
CA MET A 214 -11.13 -42.63 14.52
C MET A 214 -12.34 -42.08 15.29
N ALA A 215 -12.20 -40.86 15.81
CA ALA A 215 -13.33 -39.98 16.07
C ALA A 215 -12.89 -38.52 15.84
N GLU A 216 -12.56 -38.20 14.59
CA GLU A 216 -12.36 -36.82 14.15
C GLU A 216 -13.75 -36.17 13.96
N LYS A 217 -14.06 -35.20 14.81
CA LYS A 217 -15.25 -34.37 14.67
C LYS A 217 -14.99 -33.39 13.53
N THR A 218 -15.69 -33.56 12.41
CA THR A 218 -15.69 -32.57 11.31
C THR A 218 -16.31 -31.27 11.82
N TYR A 219 -15.53 -30.18 11.78
CA TYR A 219 -16.06 -28.84 11.97
C TYR A 219 -16.46 -28.28 10.60
N ASN A 220 -17.77 -28.16 10.37
CA ASN A 220 -18.30 -27.39 9.25
C ASN A 220 -18.10 -25.90 9.55
N VAL A 221 -17.18 -25.26 8.82
CA VAL A 221 -17.11 -23.79 8.77
C VAL A 221 -18.25 -23.32 7.86
N ARG A 222 -19.32 -22.82 8.48
CA ARG A 222 -20.43 -22.13 7.82
C ARG A 222 -19.91 -20.80 7.28
N GLN A 223 -19.74 -20.70 5.96
CA GLN A 223 -19.51 -19.45 5.23
C GLN A 223 -20.81 -18.64 5.17
N ASP A 224 -21.21 -18.00 6.26
CA ASP A 224 -22.26 -16.98 6.21
C ASP A 224 -21.86 -15.87 7.17
N ASN A 225 -21.10 -14.90 6.68
CA ASN A 225 -21.05 -13.50 7.14
C ASN A 225 -20.09 -12.73 6.23
N TRP A 226 -20.63 -12.20 5.14
CA TRP A 226 -19.95 -11.15 4.37
C TRP A 226 -19.97 -9.88 5.22
N ILE A 227 -18.80 -9.43 5.66
CA ILE A 227 -18.65 -8.07 6.18
C ILE A 227 -18.65 -7.16 4.95
N GLU A 228 -19.77 -6.47 4.71
CA GLU A 228 -19.77 -5.32 3.83
C GLU A 228 -18.91 -4.23 4.47
N MET A 229 -17.71 -4.01 3.93
CA MET A 229 -16.92 -2.82 4.23
C MET A 229 -17.57 -1.61 3.56
N GLY A 230 -18.56 -1.02 4.23
CA GLY A 230 -18.99 0.35 3.97
C GLY A 230 -17.83 1.29 4.26
N SER A 231 -17.39 2.04 3.27
CA SER A 231 -16.43 3.13 3.41
C SER A 231 -16.90 4.15 4.47
N PRO A 232 -15.99 4.77 5.26
CA PRO A 232 -16.35 5.74 6.29
C PRO A 232 -16.81 7.11 5.73
N PHE A 233 -16.91 7.27 4.42
CA PHE A 233 -17.54 8.45 3.82
C PHE A 233 -19.05 8.26 3.80
N GLY A 234 -19.68 8.61 4.93
CA GLY A 234 -21.13 8.70 5.02
C GLY A 234 -21.66 9.78 4.11
N SER A 235 -22.42 9.40 3.08
CA SER A 235 -23.36 10.32 2.44
C SER A 235 -24.48 10.59 3.45
N GLY A 236 -24.51 11.81 3.99
CA GLY A 236 -25.69 12.33 4.67
C GLY A 236 -26.87 12.33 3.71
N LYS A 237 -28.01 11.83 4.18
CA LYS A 237 -29.32 12.14 3.61
C LYS A 237 -29.73 13.56 4.00
#